data_AF-A0A3B8U3S0-F1
#
_entry.id   AF-A0A3B8U3S0-F1
#
_cell.length_a   1.000
_cell.length_b   1.000
_cell.length_c   1.000
_cell.angle_alpha   90.00
_cell.angle_beta   90.00
_cell.angle_gamma   90.00
#
_symmetry.space_group_name_H-M   'P 1'
#
loop_
_entity.id
_entity.type
_entity.pdbx_description
1 polymer ?
#
loop_
_entity_poly.entity_id
_entity_poly.type
_entity_poly.pdbx_seq_one_letter_code
_entity_poly.pdbx_strand_id
1 'polypeptide(L)'
;MKVRGRWCDAGSFSDTKEGSTDFDMAQNFAKKSSRCPVSNKCGGCTMIDVPYAEQTEKKQALVEELIGRFGNVEPIVRMKNPDHYRNKVTSVFAPDKKGKPVCGIYRAGTHEVVPVKSCMLEDLRADRIIQTVFELMLSFKLRVYDEDRKTGFLRYVQVRTARGTKQVMVTLVTADA
;
A
#
# COMPACT_ATOMS: atom_id res chain seq x y z
N MET A 1 43.40 21.91 28.03
CA MET A 1 42.91 22.52 26.75
C MET A 1 41.40 22.39 26.70
N LYS A 2 40.69 23.51 26.88
CA LYS A 2 39.23 23.58 26.89
C LYS A 2 38.86 24.70 25.92
N VAL A 3 38.50 24.35 24.69
CA VAL A 3 38.16 25.34 23.66
C VAL A 3 36.66 25.59 23.72
N ARG A 4 36.28 26.73 24.30
CA ARG A 4 34.97 27.37 24.15
C ARG A 4 35.06 28.30 22.94
N GLY A 5 34.27 28.07 21.89
CA GLY A 5 33.97 29.03 20.81
C GLY A 5 32.49 28.91 20.50
N ARG A 6 31.63 29.75 21.09
CA ARG A 6 31.26 31.10 20.62
C ARG A 6 30.52 31.02 19.28
N TRP A 7 29.24 30.63 19.38
CA TRP A 7 28.24 30.79 18.35
C TRP A 7 27.80 32.25 18.32
N CYS A 8 28.05 32.94 17.21
CA CYS A 8 27.27 34.03 16.64
C CYS A 8 28.00 34.42 15.35
N ASP A 9 27.31 34.40 14.20
CA ASP A 9 26.91 35.65 13.56
C ASP A 9 25.98 35.37 12.38
N ALA A 10 24.85 36.08 12.41
CA ALA A 10 23.81 36.08 11.40
C ALA A 10 24.34 36.69 10.10
N GLY A 11 24.53 35.86 9.09
CA GLY A 11 24.72 36.27 7.70
C GLY A 11 23.40 36.16 6.94
N SER A 12 22.93 37.30 6.44
CA SER A 12 21.76 37.45 5.55
C SER A 12 21.88 36.58 4.30
N PHE A 13 21.06 35.53 4.22
CA PHE A 13 20.94 34.68 3.04
C PHE A 13 19.97 35.36 2.06
N SER A 14 20.53 36.04 1.07
CA SER A 14 19.81 36.70 -0.02
C SER A 14 19.08 35.69 -0.90
N ASP A 15 17.82 36.00 -1.20
CA ASP A 15 16.87 35.26 -2.04
C ASP A 15 17.46 34.60 -3.29
N THR A 16 17.73 33.29 -3.21
CA THR A 16 17.81 32.43 -4.39
C THR A 16 16.41 31.95 -4.73
N LYS A 17 15.87 32.48 -5.84
CA LYS A 17 14.60 32.10 -6.47
C LYS A 17 14.35 30.60 -6.38
N GLU A 18 13.30 30.21 -5.65
CA GLU A 18 12.69 28.89 -5.70
C GLU A 18 12.23 28.63 -7.14
N GLY A 19 12.99 27.80 -7.86
CA GLY A 19 12.50 27.16 -9.06
C GLY A 19 11.56 26.03 -8.66
N SER A 20 10.27 26.33 -8.52
CA SER A 20 9.22 25.30 -8.43
C SER A 20 9.12 24.61 -9.79
N THR A 21 9.90 23.56 -10.01
CA THR A 21 9.52 22.55 -10.99
C THR A 21 8.39 21.75 -10.37
N ASP A 22 7.19 22.33 -10.42
CA ASP A 22 5.95 21.60 -10.19
C ASP A 22 5.91 20.47 -11.21
N PHE A 23 6.21 19.25 -10.73
CA PHE A 23 5.98 18.01 -11.46
C PHE A 23 4.47 17.76 -11.50
N ASP A 24 3.77 18.62 -12.22
CA ASP A 24 2.32 18.59 -12.35
C ASP A 24 1.96 17.52 -13.39
N MET A 25 2.00 16.25 -12.98
CA MET A 25 1.43 15.12 -13.74
C MET A 25 -0.10 15.15 -13.69
N ALA A 26 -0.71 16.26 -14.10
CA ALA A 26 -2.13 16.31 -14.41
C ALA A 26 -2.36 15.77 -15.83
N GLN A 27 -2.11 14.47 -16.03
CA GLN A 27 -2.56 13.80 -17.26
C GLN A 27 -4.08 13.59 -17.20
N ASN A 28 -4.77 14.21 -18.16
CA ASN A 28 -6.20 14.09 -18.39
C ASN A 28 -6.54 12.62 -18.76
N PHE A 29 -6.88 11.80 -17.77
CA PHE A 29 -7.32 10.42 -18.02
C PHE A 29 -8.81 10.40 -18.39
N ALA A 30 -9.10 10.31 -19.69
CA ALA A 30 -10.37 9.80 -20.16
C ALA A 30 -10.67 8.47 -19.43
N LYS A 31 -11.88 8.34 -18.88
CA LYS A 31 -12.27 7.33 -17.88
C LYS A 31 -12.26 5.91 -18.47
N LYS A 32 -11.08 5.29 -18.56
CA LYS A 32 -10.89 3.89 -18.92
C LYS A 32 -11.40 3.01 -17.77
N SER A 33 -12.16 1.95 -18.06
CA SER A 33 -12.57 0.99 -17.04
C SER A 33 -11.33 0.31 -16.46
N SER A 34 -11.13 0.44 -15.15
CA SER A 34 -9.97 -0.09 -14.48
C SER A 34 -10.03 -1.62 -14.38
N ARG A 35 -8.88 -2.29 -14.46
CA ARG A 35 -8.75 -3.75 -14.22
C ARG A 35 -9.11 -4.16 -12.79
N CYS A 36 -9.07 -3.21 -11.85
CA CYS A 36 -9.43 -3.43 -10.46
C CYS A 36 -10.70 -2.64 -10.10
N PRO A 37 -11.75 -3.29 -9.56
CA PRO A 37 -13.04 -2.65 -9.28
C PRO A 37 -12.97 -1.59 -8.17
N VAL A 38 -11.89 -1.55 -7.40
CA VAL A 38 -11.67 -0.63 -6.27
C VAL A 38 -10.44 0.26 -6.44
N SER A 39 -9.83 0.32 -7.63
CA SER A 39 -8.59 1.09 -7.87
C SER A 39 -8.70 2.55 -7.47
N ASN A 40 -9.86 3.17 -7.73
CA ASN A 40 -10.16 4.56 -7.37
C ASN A 40 -10.37 4.80 -5.86
N LYS A 41 -10.42 3.76 -5.02
CA LYS A 41 -10.58 3.87 -3.57
C LYS A 41 -9.36 3.36 -2.80
N CYS A 42 -8.81 2.22 -3.22
CA CYS A 42 -7.75 1.44 -2.56
C CYS A 42 -6.43 2.20 -2.38
N GLY A 43 -6.02 3.02 -3.35
CA GLY A 43 -4.72 3.71 -3.34
C GLY A 43 -3.49 2.80 -3.47
N GLY A 44 -3.64 1.48 -3.50
CA GLY A 44 -2.52 0.54 -3.48
C GLY A 44 -1.79 0.37 -4.82
N CYS A 45 -2.44 0.69 -5.95
CA CYS A 45 -1.89 0.45 -7.28
C CYS A 45 -2.02 1.71 -8.16
N THR A 46 -0.93 2.44 -8.37
CA THR A 46 -0.93 3.69 -9.16
C THR A 46 -0.89 3.45 -10.67
N MET A 47 -0.32 2.33 -11.12
CA MET A 47 -0.13 2.01 -12.55
C MET A 47 -0.92 0.77 -12.99
N ILE A 48 -2.00 0.40 -12.30
CA ILE A 48 -2.71 -0.87 -12.55
C ILE A 48 -3.27 -1.00 -13.98
N ASP A 49 -3.61 0.13 -14.59
CA ASP A 49 -4.20 0.22 -15.94
C ASP A 49 -3.17 0.55 -17.04
N VAL A 50 -1.90 0.71 -16.65
CA VAL A 50 -0.78 0.89 -17.58
C VAL A 50 -0.27 -0.49 -18.02
N PRO A 51 -0.08 -0.77 -19.31
CA PRO A 51 0.54 -2.00 -19.78
C PRO A 51 1.90 -2.27 -19.12
N TYR A 52 2.19 -3.53 -18.80
CA TYR A 52 3.39 -3.87 -18.02
C TYR A 52 4.71 -3.46 -18.71
N ALA A 53 4.77 -3.50 -20.06
CA ALA A 53 5.92 -3.02 -20.82
C ALA A 53 6.16 -1.52 -20.61
N GLU A 54 5.10 -0.72 -20.75
CA GLU A 54 5.14 0.73 -20.53
C GLU A 54 5.47 1.07 -19.06
N GLN A 55 4.99 0.27 -18.09
CA GLN A 55 5.39 0.45 -16.69
C GLN A 55 6.91 0.31 -16.50
N THR A 56 7.52 -0.70 -17.13
CA THR A 56 8.95 -0.93 -17.00
C THR A 56 9.77 0.12 -17.74
N GLU A 57 9.32 0.58 -18.91
CA GLU A 57 9.96 1.67 -19.65
C GLU A 57 9.92 2.99 -18.88
N LYS A 58 8.76 3.36 -18.32
CA LYS A 58 8.62 4.57 -17.49
C LYS A 58 9.52 4.53 -16.26
N LYS A 59 9.62 3.37 -15.60
CA LYS A 59 10.50 3.20 -14.44
C LYS A 59 11.97 3.26 -14.84
N GLN A 60 12.34 2.68 -15.98
CA GLN A 60 13.71 2.74 -16.50
C GLN A 60 14.12 4.18 -16.78
N ALA A 61 13.32 4.91 -17.54
CA ALA A 61 13.55 6.32 -17.87
C ALA A 61 13.66 7.19 -16.61
N LEU A 62 12.78 6.97 -15.62
CA LEU A 62 12.82 7.71 -14.35
C LEU A 62 14.12 7.45 -13.58
N VAL A 63 14.59 6.20 -13.54
CA VAL A 63 15.85 5.87 -12.85
C VAL A 63 17.04 6.48 -13.61
N GLU A 64 17.06 6.39 -14.93
CA GLU A 64 18.09 7.03 -15.77
C GLU A 64 18.16 8.55 -15.57
N GLU A 65 17.01 9.22 -15.50
CA GLU A 65 16.92 10.65 -15.21
C GLU A 65 17.50 10.99 -13.82
N LEU A 66 17.12 10.22 -12.80
CA LEU A 66 17.47 10.54 -11.41
C LEU A 66 18.92 10.20 -11.05
N ILE A 67 19.44 9.07 -11.54
CA ILE A 67 20.75 8.54 -11.12
C ILE A 67 21.75 8.32 -12.25
N GLY A 68 21.36 8.42 -13.52
CA GLY A 68 22.22 8.12 -14.67
C GLY A 68 23.47 9.01 -14.74
N ARG A 69 23.42 10.23 -14.20
CA ARG A 69 24.60 11.11 -14.08
C ARG A 69 25.68 10.60 -13.12
N PHE A 70 25.34 9.67 -12.22
CA PHE A 70 26.26 9.12 -11.22
C PHE A 70 26.77 7.72 -11.57
N GLY A 71 26.22 7.08 -12.61
CA GLY A 71 26.63 5.76 -13.06
C GLY A 71 25.69 5.17 -14.09
N ASN A 72 26.15 4.09 -14.74
CA ASN A 72 25.35 3.37 -15.74
C ASN A 72 24.16 2.67 -15.06
N VAL A 73 22.98 2.82 -15.65
CA VAL A 73 21.75 2.16 -15.18
C VAL A 73 21.54 0.89 -16.00
N GLU A 74 21.60 -0.26 -15.34
CA GLU A 74 21.30 -1.54 -15.96
C GLU A 74 19.80 -1.68 -16.27
N PRO A 75 19.40 -2.47 -17.29
CA PRO A 75 18.01 -2.70 -17.60
C PRO A 75 17.24 -3.35 -16.44
N ILE A 76 16.02 -2.86 -16.17
CA ILE A 76 15.13 -3.43 -15.15
C ILE A 76 14.81 -4.90 -15.45
N VAL A 77 15.09 -5.77 -14.47
CA VAL A 77 14.70 -7.19 -14.52
C VAL A 77 13.18 -7.31 -14.40
N ARG A 78 12.56 -7.85 -15.45
CA ARG A 78 11.09 -7.97 -15.57
C ARG A 78 10.59 -9.27 -14.96
N MET A 79 9.40 -9.23 -14.37
CA MET A 79 8.68 -10.41 -13.91
C MET A 79 7.89 -11.03 -15.07
N LYS A 80 7.98 -12.35 -15.24
CA LYS A 80 7.23 -13.07 -16.29
C LYS A 80 5.71 -12.93 -16.12
N ASN A 81 5.22 -13.08 -14.89
CA ASN A 81 3.80 -13.00 -14.53
C ASN A 81 3.61 -11.94 -13.43
N PRO A 82 3.24 -10.69 -13.74
CA PRO A 82 3.21 -9.58 -12.78
C PRO A 82 2.00 -9.58 -11.83
N ASP A 83 1.27 -10.69 -11.73
CA ASP A 83 0.10 -10.85 -10.87
C ASP A 83 0.39 -11.76 -9.66
N HIS A 84 -0.40 -11.62 -8.61
CA HIS A 84 -0.42 -12.44 -7.40
C HIS A 84 0.93 -12.61 -6.67
N TYR A 85 1.84 -11.65 -6.82
CA TYR A 85 3.21 -11.72 -6.32
C TYR A 85 3.36 -11.43 -4.83
N ARG A 86 2.42 -10.70 -4.21
CA ARG A 86 2.51 -10.25 -2.82
C ARG A 86 2.30 -11.44 -1.88
N ASN A 87 3.36 -11.77 -1.14
CA ASN A 87 3.41 -12.90 -0.23
C ASN A 87 3.01 -12.56 1.22
N LYS A 88 2.81 -11.28 1.54
CA LYS A 88 2.33 -10.80 2.83
C LYS A 88 1.11 -9.91 2.58
N VAL A 89 -0.04 -10.38 3.02
CA VAL A 89 -1.31 -9.67 2.90
C VAL A 89 -1.78 -9.31 4.30
N THR A 90 -2.19 -8.06 4.50
CA THR A 90 -2.83 -7.61 5.74
C THR A 90 -4.19 -7.06 5.36
N SER A 91 -5.25 -7.69 5.84
CA SER A 91 -6.61 -7.17 5.70
C SER A 91 -7.11 -6.59 7.01
N VAL A 92 -7.82 -5.49 6.87
CA VAL A 92 -8.44 -4.73 7.96
C VAL A 92 -9.87 -5.20 8.16
N PHE A 93 -10.22 -5.39 9.43
CA PHE A 93 -11.53 -5.83 9.87
C PHE A 93 -12.12 -4.69 10.71
N ALA A 94 -13.17 -4.04 10.21
CA ALA A 94 -13.75 -2.86 10.85
C ALA A 94 -15.26 -2.82 10.62
N PRO A 95 -16.02 -2.06 11.42
CA PRO A 95 -17.41 -1.75 11.08
C PRO A 95 -17.47 -0.76 9.90
N ASP A 96 -18.46 -0.93 9.02
CA ASP A 96 -18.84 0.12 8.07
C ASP A 96 -19.62 1.23 8.78
N LYS A 97 -20.00 2.28 8.03
CA LYS A 97 -20.80 3.40 8.56
C LYS A 97 -22.17 2.98 9.11
N LYS A 98 -22.66 1.78 8.79
CA LYS A 98 -23.92 1.19 9.28
C LYS A 98 -23.68 0.18 10.40
N GLY A 99 -22.45 0.03 10.90
CA GLY A 99 -22.07 -0.91 11.95
C GLY A 99 -21.94 -2.37 11.47
N LYS A 100 -22.01 -2.64 10.16
CA LYS A 100 -21.83 -3.99 9.63
C LYS A 100 -20.34 -4.30 9.54
N PRO A 101 -19.88 -5.48 9.98
CA PRO A 101 -18.49 -5.86 9.84
C PRO A 101 -18.11 -5.95 8.36
N VAL A 102 -16.95 -5.40 8.01
CA VAL A 102 -16.36 -5.47 6.68
C VAL A 102 -14.89 -5.89 6.77
N CYS A 103 -14.44 -6.59 5.73
CA CYS A 103 -13.06 -6.98 5.54
C CYS A 103 -12.53 -6.36 4.25
N GLY A 104 -11.35 -5.77 4.32
CA GLY A 104 -10.66 -5.25 3.15
C GLY A 104 -9.43 -4.44 3.50
N ILE A 105 -9.36 -3.24 2.95
CA ILE A 105 -8.19 -2.35 3.01
C ILE A 105 -8.64 -0.92 3.30
N TYR A 106 -7.73 -0.10 3.80
CA TYR A 106 -8.02 1.32 3.95
C TYR A 106 -8.15 2.01 2.58
N ARG A 107 -9.07 2.97 2.51
CA ARG A 107 -9.16 3.93 1.41
C ARG A 107 -7.91 4.82 1.44
N ALA A 108 -7.45 5.22 0.25
CA ALA A 108 -6.34 6.14 0.10
C ALA A 108 -6.53 7.40 0.98
N GLY A 109 -5.56 7.68 1.85
CA GLY A 109 -5.55 8.87 2.70
C GLY A 109 -6.53 8.85 3.88
N THR A 110 -7.20 7.74 4.19
CA THR A 110 -8.14 7.66 5.33
C THR A 110 -8.04 6.33 6.06
N HIS A 111 -8.73 6.20 7.21
CA HIS A 111 -8.94 4.92 7.91
C HIS A 111 -10.31 4.28 7.58
N GLU A 112 -10.98 4.73 6.52
CA GLU A 112 -12.23 4.10 6.05
C GLU A 112 -11.90 2.78 5.35
N VAL A 113 -12.51 1.67 5.77
CA VAL A 113 -12.29 0.37 5.14
C VAL A 113 -13.14 0.23 3.88
N VAL A 114 -12.48 -0.06 2.77
CA VAL A 114 -13.07 -0.46 1.49
C VAL A 114 -13.17 -1.99 1.48
N PRO A 115 -14.38 -2.56 1.33
CA PRO A 115 -14.53 -4.01 1.23
C PRO A 115 -13.83 -4.55 -0.01
N VAL A 116 -12.96 -5.54 0.17
CA VAL A 116 -12.22 -6.20 -0.91
C VAL A 116 -12.21 -7.69 -0.65
N LYS A 117 -12.72 -8.47 -1.60
CA LYS A 117 -12.76 -9.94 -1.53
C LYS A 117 -11.52 -10.59 -2.13
N SER A 118 -10.93 -9.95 -3.14
CA SER A 118 -9.78 -10.46 -3.87
C SER A 118 -8.97 -9.31 -4.45
N CYS A 119 -7.66 -9.45 -4.46
CA CYS A 119 -6.73 -8.48 -5.04
C CYS A 119 -5.81 -9.18 -6.05
N MET A 120 -5.67 -8.61 -7.26
CA MET A 120 -4.82 -9.21 -8.30
C MET A 120 -3.32 -9.24 -7.94
N LEU A 121 -2.90 -8.50 -6.90
CA LEU A 121 -1.52 -8.51 -6.45
C LEU A 121 -1.25 -9.57 -5.38
N GLU A 122 -2.28 -10.03 -4.68
CA GLU A 122 -2.17 -10.84 -3.47
C GLU A 122 -2.15 -12.34 -3.82
N ASP A 123 -1.45 -13.16 -3.02
CA ASP A 123 -1.47 -14.62 -3.21
C ASP A 123 -2.91 -15.14 -3.04
N LEU A 124 -3.43 -15.86 -4.03
CA LEU A 124 -4.79 -16.42 -4.03
C LEU A 124 -5.09 -17.31 -2.81
N ARG A 125 -4.07 -17.90 -2.17
CA ARG A 125 -4.25 -18.64 -0.91
C ARG A 125 -4.48 -17.69 0.27
N ALA A 126 -3.78 -16.56 0.30
CA ALA A 126 -3.96 -15.55 1.34
C ALA A 126 -5.37 -14.95 1.28
N ASP A 127 -5.84 -14.57 0.09
CA ASP A 127 -7.20 -14.05 -0.12
C ASP A 127 -8.25 -15.01 0.42
N ARG A 128 -8.14 -16.30 0.04
CA ARG A 128 -9.06 -17.34 0.52
C ARG A 128 -9.03 -17.50 2.04
N ILE A 129 -7.85 -17.56 2.64
CA ILE A 129 -7.71 -17.70 4.09
C ILE A 129 -8.34 -16.51 4.81
N ILE A 130 -8.13 -15.29 4.33
CA ILE A 130 -8.69 -14.07 4.93
C ILE A 130 -10.21 -14.09 4.86
N GLN A 131 -10.80 -14.45 3.71
CA GLN A 131 -12.25 -14.56 3.59
C GLN A 131 -12.82 -15.65 4.51
N THR A 132 -12.15 -16.81 4.63
CA THR A 132 -12.54 -17.85 5.59
C THR A 132 -12.47 -17.37 7.04
N VAL A 133 -11.41 -16.65 7.43
CA VAL A 133 -11.32 -16.07 8.78
C VAL A 133 -12.43 -15.06 9.03
N PHE A 134 -12.78 -14.25 8.03
CA PHE A 134 -13.90 -13.31 8.13
C PHE A 134 -15.24 -14.02 8.33
N GLU A 135 -15.52 -15.08 7.57
CA GLU A 135 -16.73 -15.90 7.74
C GLU A 135 -16.79 -16.59 9.11
N LEU A 136 -15.67 -17.16 9.57
CA LEU A 136 -15.58 -17.80 10.89
C LEU A 136 -15.76 -16.80 12.03
N MET A 137 -15.21 -15.60 11.91
CA MET A 137 -15.41 -14.53 12.89
C MET A 137 -16.90 -14.23 13.09
N LEU A 138 -17.68 -14.18 12.00
CA LEU A 138 -19.12 -13.96 12.05
C LEU A 138 -19.85 -15.13 12.72
N SER A 139 -19.49 -16.37 12.42
CA SER A 139 -20.13 -17.56 13.03
C SER A 139 -19.84 -17.68 14.52
N PHE A 140 -18.64 -17.29 14.96
CA PHE A 140 -18.27 -17.23 16.38
C PHE A 140 -18.76 -15.98 17.11
N LYS A 141 -19.49 -15.09 16.44
CA LYS A 141 -20.00 -13.82 17.01
C LYS A 141 -18.89 -12.92 17.57
N LEU A 142 -17.68 -13.03 17.00
CA LEU A 142 -16.57 -12.16 17.35
C LEU A 142 -16.81 -10.76 16.75
N ARG A 143 -16.49 -9.72 17.52
CA ARG A 143 -16.66 -8.34 17.08
C ARG A 143 -15.38 -7.85 16.39
N VAL A 144 -15.55 -7.27 15.21
CA VAL A 144 -14.51 -6.45 14.58
C VAL A 144 -14.18 -5.25 15.48
N TYR A 145 -12.95 -4.77 15.38
CA TYR A 145 -12.50 -3.61 16.13
C TYR A 145 -13.00 -2.31 15.48
N ASP A 146 -13.51 -1.42 16.33
CA ASP A 146 -13.93 -0.06 16.01
C ASP A 146 -12.86 0.90 16.56
N GLU A 147 -12.13 1.57 15.66
CA GLU A 147 -11.04 2.48 16.03
C GLU A 147 -11.54 3.74 16.75
N ASP A 148 -12.70 4.27 16.36
CA ASP A 148 -13.28 5.49 16.92
C ASP A 148 -13.76 5.24 18.35
N ARG A 149 -14.44 4.11 18.56
CA ARG A 149 -14.97 3.70 19.87
C ARG A 149 -13.94 2.98 20.74
N LYS A 150 -12.83 2.52 20.15
CA LYS A 150 -11.84 1.65 20.80
C LYS A 150 -12.46 0.42 21.43
N THR A 151 -13.37 -0.22 20.71
CA THR A 151 -14.08 -1.42 21.18
C THR A 151 -14.01 -2.54 20.14
N GLY A 152 -14.26 -3.77 20.55
CA GLY A 152 -14.19 -4.94 19.68
C GLY A 152 -12.90 -5.72 19.88
N PHE A 153 -12.71 -6.76 19.08
CA PHE A 153 -11.67 -7.76 19.33
C PHE A 153 -10.69 -7.86 18.16
N LEU A 154 -11.16 -8.23 16.97
CA LEU A 154 -10.28 -8.51 15.84
C LEU A 154 -10.03 -7.24 15.01
N ARG A 155 -8.77 -6.83 14.85
CA ARG A 155 -8.35 -5.63 14.12
C ARG A 155 -7.89 -5.95 12.70
N TYR A 156 -6.94 -6.89 12.61
CA TYR A 156 -6.31 -7.26 11.36
C TYR A 156 -6.12 -8.77 11.28
N VAL A 157 -6.13 -9.29 10.06
CA VAL A 157 -5.61 -10.61 9.75
C VAL A 157 -4.47 -10.43 8.78
N GLN A 158 -3.29 -10.90 9.18
CA GLN A 158 -2.14 -10.94 8.30
C GLN A 158 -1.87 -12.37 7.88
N VAL A 159 -1.72 -12.61 6.58
CA VAL A 159 -1.33 -13.90 6.03
C VAL A 159 -0.01 -13.75 5.29
N ARG A 160 0.96 -14.60 5.64
CA ARG A 160 2.23 -14.73 4.93
C ARG A 160 2.32 -16.08 4.25
N THR A 161 2.60 -16.09 2.95
CA THR A 161 2.74 -17.31 2.16
C THR A 161 4.18 -17.47 1.67
N ALA A 162 4.80 -18.61 1.98
CA ALA A 162 6.09 -18.96 1.42
C ALA A 162 5.89 -19.64 0.07
N ARG A 163 6.39 -19.05 -1.02
CA ARG A 163 6.27 -19.65 -2.37
C ARG A 163 7.13 -20.90 -2.55
N GLY A 164 8.32 -20.93 -1.94
CA GLY A 164 9.25 -22.07 -2.00
C GLY A 164 8.80 -23.25 -1.14
N THR A 165 8.63 -23.04 0.17
CA THR A 165 8.28 -24.12 1.12
C THR A 165 6.79 -24.45 1.18
N LYS A 166 5.94 -23.66 0.50
CA LYS A 166 4.47 -23.74 0.54
C LYS A 166 3.83 -23.50 1.90
N GLN A 167 4.61 -23.19 2.93
CA GLN A 167 4.12 -22.87 4.27
C GLN A 167 3.29 -21.58 4.27
N VAL A 168 2.33 -21.53 5.19
CA VAL A 168 1.48 -20.37 5.40
C VAL A 168 1.45 -20.03 6.89
N MET A 169 1.62 -18.76 7.21
CA MET A 169 1.49 -18.22 8.56
C MET A 169 0.30 -17.27 8.59
N VAL A 170 -0.59 -17.49 9.55
CA VAL A 170 -1.74 -16.63 9.82
C VAL A 170 -1.52 -15.95 11.15
N THR A 171 -1.65 -14.63 11.17
CA THR A 171 -1.52 -13.80 12.38
C THR A 171 -2.83 -13.06 12.57
N LEU A 172 -3.50 -13.35 13.69
CA LEU A 172 -4.67 -12.62 14.14
C LEU A 172 -4.19 -11.48 15.03
N VAL A 173 -4.45 -10.24 14.64
CA VAL A 173 -4.09 -9.06 15.44
C VAL A 173 -5.34 -8.62 16.17
N THR A 174 -5.32 -8.74 17.49
CA THR A 174 -6.45 -8.41 18.37
C THR A 174 -6.18 -7.11 19.11
N ALA A 175 -7.23 -6.49 19.61
CA ALA A 175 -7.13 -5.48 20.66
C ALA A 175 -6.73 -6.14 21.99
N ASP A 176 -6.20 -5.34 22.90
CA ASP A 176 -5.93 -5.77 24.27
C ASP A 176 -7.24 -6.15 24.98
N ALA A 177 -7.12 -7.12 25.90
CA ALA A 177 -8.24 -7.66 26.67
C ALA A 177 -8.75 -6.69 27.74
#